data_AF-A0A4P6MMF3-F1
#
_entry.id   AF-A0A4P6MMF3-F1
#
_cell.length_a   1.000
_cell.length_b   1.000
_cell.length_c   1.000
_cell.angle_alpha   90.00
_cell.angle_beta   90.00
_cell.angle_gamma   90.00
#
_symmetry.space_group_name_H-M   'P 1'
#
loop_
_entity.id
_entity.type
_entity.pdbx_description
1 polymer ?
#
loop_
_entity_poly.entity_id
_entity_poly.type
_entity_poly.pdbx_seq_one_letter_code
_entity_poly.pdbx_strand_id
1 'polypeptide(L)'
;MVIFNDIQDVETWLAPLDYVALWDAAAPYAVFTEDDREHCDGLIAAGTVAQHKILAGLKIMVRVALSERFDLHDRIYDPVDRQYLRRTH
;
A
#
# COMPACT_ATOMS: atom_id res chain seq x y z
N MET A 1 -11.12 -9.13 -7.54
CA MET A 1 -9.71 -8.73 -7.72
C MET A 1 -9.69 -7.21 -7.84
N VAL A 2 -8.98 -6.52 -6.96
CA VAL A 2 -8.84 -5.05 -7.02
C VAL A 2 -7.89 -4.72 -8.18
N ILE A 3 -8.22 -3.69 -8.96
CA ILE A 3 -7.38 -3.18 -10.05
C ILE A 3 -6.75 -1.89 -9.57
N PHE A 4 -5.43 -1.79 -9.69
CA PHE A 4 -4.65 -0.59 -9.35
C PHE A 4 -4.13 0.03 -10.66
N ASN A 5 -4.38 1.32 -10.88
CA ASN A 5 -3.87 2.02 -12.07
C ASN A 5 -2.56 2.75 -11.78
N ASP A 6 -2.38 3.17 -10.53
CA ASP A 6 -1.21 3.91 -10.06
C ASP A 6 -0.89 3.57 -8.59
N ILE A 7 0.23 4.08 -8.11
CA ILE A 7 0.67 3.89 -6.72
C ILE A 7 -0.35 4.47 -5.73
N GLN A 8 -1.01 5.59 -6.07
CA GLN A 8 -2.00 6.24 -5.21
C GLN A 8 -3.26 5.39 -5.00
N ASP A 9 -3.67 4.61 -5.99
CA ASP A 9 -4.76 3.64 -5.85
C ASP A 9 -4.41 2.58 -4.78
N VAL A 10 -3.16 2.12 -4.74
CA VAL A 10 -2.68 1.19 -3.69
C VAL A 10 -2.68 1.87 -2.32
N GLU A 11 -2.16 3.10 -2.23
CA GLU A 11 -2.14 3.86 -0.96
C GLU A 11 -3.55 4.11 -0.43
N THR A 12 -4.48 4.47 -1.30
CA THR A 12 -5.90 4.70 -0.96
C THR A 12 -6.56 3.41 -0.47
N TRP A 13 -6.27 2.29 -1.12
CA TRP A 13 -6.76 0.98 -0.72
C TRP A 13 -6.19 0.51 0.64
N LEU A 14 -4.91 0.80 0.91
CA LEU A 14 -4.25 0.46 2.17
C LEU A 14 -4.67 1.36 3.33
N ALA A 15 -5.03 2.62 3.08
CA ALA A 15 -5.32 3.61 4.12
C ALA A 15 -6.32 3.14 5.20
N PRO A 16 -7.51 2.61 4.87
CA PRO A 16 -8.50 2.22 5.87
C PRO A 16 -8.19 0.89 6.57
N LEU A 17 -7.21 0.10 6.09
CA LEU A 17 -6.96 -1.23 6.63
C LEU A 17 -6.32 -1.16 8.01
N ASP A 18 -6.89 -1.87 8.97
CA ASP A 18 -6.23 -2.14 10.24
C ASP A 18 -5.25 -3.32 10.12
N TYR A 19 -4.63 -3.68 11.23
CA TYR A 19 -3.61 -4.73 11.26
C TYR A 19 -4.16 -6.09 10.80
N VAL A 20 -5.36 -6.47 11.23
CA VAL A 20 -5.93 -7.78 10.87
C VAL A 20 -6.41 -7.76 9.41
N ALA A 21 -7.12 -6.71 9.02
CA ALA A 21 -7.63 -6.55 7.67
C ALA A 21 -6.52 -6.51 6.61
N LEU A 22 -5.33 -6.01 6.97
CA LEU A 22 -4.19 -5.99 6.06
C LEU A 22 -3.74 -7.39 5.64
N TRP A 23 -3.70 -8.36 6.57
CA TRP A 23 -3.28 -9.73 6.26
C TRP A 23 -4.23 -10.39 5.26
N ASP A 24 -5.53 -10.28 5.51
CA ASP A 24 -6.57 -10.86 4.64
C ASP A 24 -6.56 -10.19 3.26
N ALA A 25 -6.38 -8.87 3.22
CA ALA A 25 -6.35 -8.08 2.00
C ALA A 25 -5.07 -8.35 1.17
N ALA A 26 -3.94 -8.61 1.81
CA ALA A 26 -2.66 -8.88 1.15
C ALA A 26 -2.46 -10.35 0.76
N ALA A 27 -3.19 -11.28 1.36
CA ALA A 27 -3.06 -12.73 1.11
C ALA A 27 -3.13 -13.14 -0.37
N PRO A 28 -4.05 -12.60 -1.20
CA PRO A 28 -4.11 -12.94 -2.63
C PRO A 28 -2.85 -12.57 -3.41
N TYR A 29 -2.04 -11.67 -2.87
CA TYR A 29 -0.81 -11.20 -3.48
C TYR A 29 0.43 -11.89 -2.88
N ALA A 30 0.30 -12.76 -1.86
CA ALA A 30 1.42 -13.47 -1.25
C ALA A 30 2.62 -12.53 -0.95
N VAL A 31 2.32 -11.32 -0.43
CA VAL A 31 3.36 -10.34 -0.05
C VAL A 31 4.10 -10.80 1.21
N PHE A 32 3.38 -11.51 2.08
CA PHE A 32 3.88 -12.00 3.35
C PHE A 32 3.61 -13.49 3.49
N THR A 33 4.38 -14.11 4.38
CA THR A 33 4.22 -15.48 4.85
C THR A 33 3.50 -15.52 6.20
N GLU A 34 3.08 -16.71 6.65
CA GLU A 34 2.53 -16.89 7.99
C GLU A 34 3.58 -16.58 9.07
N ASP A 35 4.85 -16.93 8.83
CA ASP A 35 5.97 -16.63 9.73
C ASP A 35 6.13 -15.11 9.96
N ASP A 36 5.89 -14.28 8.94
CA ASP A 36 5.92 -12.81 9.08
C ASP A 36 4.83 -12.32 10.05
N ARG A 37 3.65 -12.93 10.00
CA ARG A 37 2.52 -12.63 10.88
C ARG A 37 2.83 -13.05 12.31
N GLU A 38 3.31 -14.27 12.51
CA GLU A 38 3.70 -14.77 13.83
C GLU A 38 4.79 -13.89 14.45
N HIS A 39 5.78 -13.46 13.67
CA HIS A 39 6.83 -12.57 14.14
C HIS A 39 6.27 -11.21 14.59
N CYS A 40 5.41 -10.59 13.76
CA CYS A 40 4.77 -9.31 14.09
C CYS A 40 3.88 -9.42 15.34
N ASP A 41 3.08 -10.48 15.45
CA ASP A 41 2.23 -10.76 16.60
C ASP A 41 3.07 -10.93 17.88
N GLY A 42 4.21 -11.62 17.79
CA GLY A 42 5.16 -11.76 18.89
C GLY A 42 5.75 -10.42 19.36
N LEU A 43 6.12 -9.53 18.43
CA LEU A 43 6.62 -8.19 18.76
C LEU A 43 5.57 -7.31 19.43
N ILE A 44 4.31 -7.43 19.00
CA ILE A 44 3.18 -6.70 19.59
C ILE A 44 2.91 -7.23 21.00
N ALA A 45 2.80 -8.55 21.16
CA ALA A 45 2.51 -9.19 22.44
C ALA A 45 3.61 -8.93 23.49
N ALA A 46 4.87 -8.89 23.06
CA ALA A 46 6.00 -8.53 23.91
C ALA A 46 6.06 -7.04 24.27
N GLY A 47 5.27 -6.18 23.61
CA GLY A 47 5.30 -4.73 23.78
C GLY A 47 6.57 -4.07 23.23
N THR A 48 7.40 -4.80 22.47
CA THR A 48 8.66 -4.32 21.91
C THR A 48 8.42 -3.20 20.89
N VAL A 49 7.37 -3.33 20.09
CA VAL A 49 6.99 -2.34 19.08
C VAL A 49 5.48 -2.11 19.14
N ALA A 50 5.08 -0.85 19.13
CA ALA A 50 3.66 -0.50 19.09
C ALA A 50 3.03 -0.95 17.76
N GLN A 51 1.85 -1.56 17.82
CA GLN A 51 1.11 -2.10 16.67
C GLN A 51 0.98 -1.11 15.50
N HIS A 52 0.74 0.18 15.77
CA HIS A 52 0.60 1.18 14.71
C HIS A 52 1.89 1.38 13.88
N LYS A 53 3.08 1.19 14.48
CA LYS A 53 4.36 1.27 13.77
C LYS A 53 4.57 0.05 12.88
N ILE A 54 4.24 -1.14 13.38
CA ILE A 54 4.27 -2.37 12.59
C ILE A 54 3.30 -2.24 11.42
N LEU A 55 2.06 -1.83 11.66
CA LEU A 55 1.06 -1.61 10.62
C LEU A 55 1.54 -0.62 9.54
N ALA A 56 2.15 0.51 9.94
CA ALA A 56 2.72 1.46 8.99
C ALA A 56 3.82 0.82 8.12
N GLY A 57 4.72 0.05 8.73
CA GLY A 57 5.77 -0.68 8.01
C GLY A 57 5.21 -1.73 7.04
N LEU A 58 4.25 -2.53 7.49
CA LEU A 58 3.58 -3.53 6.65
C LEU A 58 2.89 -2.88 5.44
N LYS A 59 2.17 -1.77 5.63
CA LYS A 59 1.54 -1.03 4.52
C LYS A 59 2.57 -0.54 3.49
N ILE A 60 3.74 -0.06 3.94
CA ILE A 60 4.81 0.33 3.02
C ILE A 60 5.32 -0.87 2.22
N MET A 61 5.54 -2.01 2.88
CA MET A 61 5.99 -3.23 2.19
C MET A 61 4.96 -3.72 1.16
N VAL A 62 3.66 -3.71 1.48
CA VAL A 62 2.61 -4.01 0.50
C VAL A 62 2.63 -3.03 -0.66
N ARG A 63 2.75 -1.72 -0.38
CA ARG A 63 2.82 -0.70 -1.44
C ARG A 63 3.97 -1.00 -2.41
N VAL A 64 5.17 -1.23 -1.89
CA VAL A 64 6.35 -1.51 -2.71
C VAL A 64 6.16 -2.79 -3.53
N ALA A 65 5.76 -3.89 -2.89
CA ALA A 65 5.57 -5.18 -3.55
C ALA A 65 4.52 -5.13 -4.67
N LEU A 66 3.40 -4.44 -4.45
CA LEU A 66 2.35 -4.30 -5.48
C LEU A 66 2.76 -3.34 -6.59
N SER A 67 3.49 -2.27 -6.26
CA SER A 67 3.99 -1.32 -7.26
C SER A 67 4.97 -2.01 -8.21
N GLU A 68 5.91 -2.78 -7.68
CA GLU A 68 6.87 -3.54 -8.49
C GLU A 68 6.17 -4.65 -9.31
N ARG A 69 5.23 -5.37 -8.70
CA ARG A 69 4.55 -6.49 -9.37
C ARG A 69 3.68 -6.05 -10.54
N PHE A 70 2.99 -4.92 -10.41
CA PHE A 70 2.08 -4.40 -11.43
C PHE A 70 2.69 -3.28 -12.28
N ASP A 71 3.99 -3.01 -12.12
CA ASP A 71 4.71 -1.93 -12.80
C ASP A 71 3.97 -0.58 -12.65
N LEU A 72 3.51 -0.30 -11.43
CA LEU A 72 2.74 0.91 -11.14
C LEU A 72 3.68 2.11 -11.04
N HIS A 73 3.25 3.19 -11.66
CA HIS A 73 3.93 4.48 -11.56
C HIS A 73 3.09 5.47 -10.75
N ASP A 74 3.74 6.53 -10.27
CA ASP A 74 3.04 7.67 -9.70
C ASP A 74 2.08 8.27 -10.71
N ARG A 75 0.89 8.64 -10.24
CA ARG A 75 -0.08 9.37 -11.04
C ARG A 75 0.56 10.65 -11.57
N ILE A 76 0.62 10.77 -12.90
CA ILE A 76 1.03 12.01 -13.54
C ILE A 76 -0.05 13.05 -13.25
N TYR A 77 0.28 14.03 -12.40
CA TYR A 77 -0.57 15.17 -12.16
C TYR A 77 -0.66 16.01 -13.44
N ASP A 78 -1.82 16.01 -14.09
CA ASP A 78 -2.10 16.96 -15.16
C ASP A 78 -2.78 18.20 -14.55
N PRO A 79 -2.05 19.32 -14.37
CA PRO A 79 -2.68 20.54 -13.89
C PRO A 79 -3.76 20.98 -14.87
N VAL A 80 -4.92 21.36 -14.33
CA VAL A 80 -6.08 21.86 -15.10
C VAL A 80 -5.67 22.97 -16.08
N ASP A 81 -4.65 23.74 -15.73
CA ASP A 81 -4.08 24.84 -16.51
C ASP A 81 -3.49 24.41 -17.87
N ARG A 82 -3.13 23.13 -18.05
CA ARG A 82 -2.60 22.62 -19.32
C ARG A 82 -3.62 22.66 -20.46
N GLN A 83 -4.91 22.61 -20.13
CA GLN A 83 -5.99 22.80 -21.12
C GLN A 83 -6.00 24.24 -21.69
N TYR A 84 -5.58 25.22 -20.90
CA TYR A 84 -5.51 26.62 -21.33
C TYR A 84 -4.28 26.88 -22.19
N LEU A 85 -3.14 26.24 -21.90
CA LEU A 85 -1.91 26.36 -22.71
C LEU A 85 -2.05 25.78 -24.13
N ARG A 86 -2.88 24.74 -24.32
CA ARG A 86 -3.16 24.16 -25.65
C ARG A 86 -4.11 24.99 -26.52
N ARG A 87 -4.83 25.96 -25.95
CA ARG A 87 -5.79 26.81 -26.70
C ARG A 87 -5.19 28.13 -27.18
N THR A 88 -3.96 28.46 -26.80
CA THR A 88 -3.30 29.73 -27.12
C THR A 88 -2.28 29.64 -28.28
N HIS A 89 -2.25 28.55 -29.04
CA HIS A 89 -1.40 28.40 -30.23
C HIS A 89 -2.22 28.20 -31.50
#